data_AF-A0A381UVI0-F1
#
_entry.id   AF-A0A381UVI0-F1
#
_cell.length_a   1.000
_cell.length_b   1.000
_cell.length_c   1.000
_cell.angle_alpha   90.00
_cell.angle_beta   90.00
_cell.angle_gamma   90.00
#
_symmetry.space_group_name_H-M   'P 1'
#
loop_
_entity.id
_entity.type
_entity.pdbx_description
1 polymer ?
#
loop_
_entity_poly.entity_id
_entity_poly.type
_entity_poly.pdbx_seq_one_letter_code
_entity_poly.pdbx_strand_id
1 'polypeptide(L)'
;MERLTGLIGILLLIGTAYGLSNNRKRISMNIVCWGLGLQIIFAFIILKTPIGRPFFTILDKIIKKLIGFSDAGSDFLFKSFVPDVGYHVAMVNFAFRALPVIIFFSSLIALTYHFGIIQFIIKWIARGMQ
;
A
#
# COMPACT_ATOMS: atom_id res chain seq x y z
N MET A 1 31.00 -6.29 -0.07
CA MET A 1 30.29 -7.51 -0.51
C MET A 1 28.77 -7.33 -0.43
N GLU A 2 28.19 -6.98 0.72
CA GLU A 2 26.71 -6.83 0.88
C GLU A 2 26.05 -5.75 0.01
N ARG A 3 26.76 -4.68 -0.37
CA ARG A 3 26.19 -3.66 -1.28
C ARG A 3 26.12 -4.13 -2.73
N LEU A 4 27.00 -5.04 -3.14
CA LEU A 4 26.98 -5.60 -4.50
C LEU A 4 25.85 -6.60 -4.68
N THR A 5 25.49 -7.36 -3.64
CA THR A 5 24.39 -8.34 -3.72
C THR A 5 23.05 -7.68 -4.02
N GLY A 6 22.77 -6.49 -3.45
CA GLY A 6 21.56 -5.73 -3.79
C GLY A 6 21.51 -5.31 -5.26
N LEU A 7 22.64 -4.86 -5.82
CA LEU A 7 22.73 -4.41 -7.21
C LEU A 7 22.63 -5.58 -8.19
N ILE A 8 23.25 -6.72 -7.85
CA ILE A 8 23.13 -7.99 -8.58
C ILE A 8 21.67 -8.48 -8.55
N GLY A 9 20.97 -8.37 -7.42
CA GLY A 9 19.56 -8.73 -7.31
C GLY A 9 18.65 -7.94 -8.25
N ILE A 10 18.85 -6.62 -8.35
CA ILE A 10 18.09 -5.78 -9.29
C ILE A 10 18.34 -6.22 -10.74
N LEU A 11 19.61 -6.44 -11.12
CA LEU A 11 19.97 -6.90 -12.46
C LEU A 11 19.37 -8.27 -12.78
N LEU A 12 19.36 -9.21 -11.82
CA LEU A 12 18.75 -10.52 -11.98
C LEU A 12 17.24 -10.45 -12.15
N LEU A 13 16.54 -9.61 -11.38
CA LEU A 13 15.09 -9.44 -11.51
C LEU A 13 14.72 -8.82 -12.87
N ILE A 14 15.42 -7.77 -13.29
CA ILE A 14 15.23 -7.15 -14.61
C ILE A 14 15.57 -8.15 -15.73
N GLY A 15 16.69 -8.88 -15.59
CA GLY A 15 17.11 -9.91 -16.53
C GLY A 15 16.10 -11.04 -16.68
N THR A 16 15.49 -11.47 -15.57
CA THR A 16 14.43 -12.50 -15.56
C THR A 16 13.16 -11.97 -16.22
N ALA A 17 12.73 -10.74 -15.91
CA ALA A 17 11.59 -10.11 -16.54
C ALA A 17 11.79 -9.93 -18.05
N TYR A 18 13.00 -9.57 -18.49
CA TYR A 18 13.36 -9.50 -19.90
C TYR A 18 13.39 -10.88 -20.58
N GLY A 19 13.92 -11.89 -19.88
CA GLY A 19 13.97 -13.28 -20.35
C GLY A 19 12.59 -13.87 -20.62
N LEU A 20 11.65 -13.64 -19.70
CA LEU A 20 10.26 -14.09 -19.77
C LEU A 20 9.36 -13.16 -20.61
N SER A 21 9.88 -12.06 -21.15
CA SER A 21 9.08 -11.12 -21.93
C SER A 21 8.62 -11.73 -23.25
N ASN A 22 7.30 -11.71 -23.48
CA ASN A 22 6.67 -12.21 -24.70
C ASN A 22 7.09 -11.40 -25.96
N ASN A 23 7.38 -10.11 -25.81
CA ASN A 23 7.84 -9.27 -26.93
C ASN A 23 8.86 -8.23 -26.46
N ARG A 24 10.13 -8.64 -26.47
CA ARG A 24 11.27 -7.82 -26.04
C ARG A 24 11.41 -6.51 -26.80
N LYS A 25 10.97 -6.45 -28.07
CA LYS A 25 11.04 -5.24 -28.92
C LYS A 25 9.98 -4.20 -28.56
N ARG A 26 8.92 -4.58 -27.83
CA ARG A 26 7.85 -3.67 -27.39
C ARG A 26 8.03 -3.16 -25.97
N ILE A 27 9.16 -3.45 -25.33
CA ILE A 27 9.46 -2.92 -24.00
C ILE A 27 9.71 -1.41 -24.14
N SER A 28 8.85 -0.61 -23.52
CA SER A 28 8.98 0.85 -23.50
C SER A 28 10.00 1.27 -22.45
N MET A 29 11.17 1.73 -22.90
CA MET A 29 12.25 2.12 -21.99
C MET A 29 11.84 3.26 -21.05
N ASN A 30 10.97 4.17 -21.50
CA ASN A 30 10.44 5.26 -20.67
C ASN A 30 9.69 4.73 -19.44
N ILE A 31 8.85 3.70 -19.60
CA ILE A 31 8.08 3.13 -18.49
C ILE A 31 9.00 2.39 -17.52
N VAL A 32 9.99 1.66 -18.04
CA VAL A 32 10.98 0.96 -17.22
C VAL A 32 11.81 1.97 -16.41
N CYS A 33 12.28 3.04 -17.04
CA CYS A 33 13.01 4.11 -16.36
C CYS A 33 12.17 4.82 -15.29
N TRP A 34 10.90 5.13 -15.58
CA TRP A 34 10.00 5.70 -14.58
C TRP A 34 9.77 4.75 -13.41
N GLY A 35 9.51 3.46 -13.68
CA GLY A 35 9.28 2.47 -12.64
C GLY A 35 10.49 2.31 -11.70
N LEU A 36 11.68 2.14 -12.27
CA LEU A 36 12.92 2.01 -11.50
C LEU A 36 13.31 3.32 -10.80
N GLY A 37 13.20 4.45 -11.50
CA GLY A 37 13.52 5.77 -10.98
C GLY A 37 12.66 6.13 -9.77
N LEU A 38 11.35 5.95 -9.89
CA LEU A 38 10.40 6.23 -8.82
C LEU A 38 10.63 5.31 -7.61
N GLN A 39 10.94 4.02 -7.82
CA GLN A 39 11.33 3.11 -6.73
C GLN A 39 12.60 3.58 -6.00
N ILE A 40 13.65 3.96 -6.74
CA ILE A 40 14.92 4.44 -6.16
C ILE A 40 14.71 5.76 -5.42
N ILE A 41 13.96 6.69 -6.00
CA ILE A 41 13.64 7.99 -5.39
C ILE A 41 12.90 7.77 -4.06
N PHE A 42 11.85 6.94 -4.04
CA PHE A 42 11.15 6.64 -2.79
C PHE A 42 12.05 5.94 -1.78
N ALA A 43 12.85 4.96 -2.19
CA ALA A 43 13.79 4.30 -1.28
C ALA A 43 14.78 5.30 -0.66
N PHE A 44 15.33 6.22 -1.45
CA PHE A 44 16.24 7.24 -0.96
C PHE A 44 15.55 8.23 -0.01
N ILE A 45 14.39 8.76 -0.39
CA ILE A 45 13.61 9.69 0.44
C ILE A 45 13.28 9.02 1.79
N ILE A 46 12.80 7.78 1.78
CA ILE A 46 12.34 7.09 2.99
C ILE A 46 13.52 6.69 3.89
N LEU A 47 14.56 6.06 3.32
CA LEU A 47 15.60 5.39 4.09
C LEU A 47 16.82 6.28 4.40
N LYS A 48 17.10 7.29 3.56
CA LYS A 48 18.31 8.11 3.66
C LYS A 48 18.07 9.54 4.11
N THR A 49 16.93 10.14 3.79
CA THR A 49 16.68 11.54 4.17
C THR A 49 16.22 11.65 5.63
N PRO A 50 16.57 12.75 6.34
CA PRO A 50 16.11 13.00 7.70
C PRO A 50 14.59 13.28 7.76
N ILE A 51 13.97 13.62 6.63
CA ILE A 51 12.54 13.96 6.52
C ILE A 51 11.67 12.70 6.29
N GLY A 52 12.22 11.64 5.71
CA GLY A 52 11.48 10.43 5.36
C GLY A 52 10.76 9.78 6.55
N ARG A 53 11.51 9.43 7.59
CA ARG A 53 10.95 8.80 8.81
C ARG A 53 9.83 9.62 9.48
N PRO A 54 10.01 10.92 9.78
CA PRO A 54 8.94 11.70 10.42
C PRO A 54 7.71 11.86 9.50
N PHE A 55 7.90 12.05 8.20
CA PHE A 55 6.79 12.11 7.24
C PHE A 55 5.95 10.81 7.26
N PHE A 56 6.61 9.65 7.15
CA PHE A 56 5.91 8.36 7.17
C PHE A 56 5.32 8.02 8.54
N THR A 57 5.87 8.57 9.63
CA THR A 57 5.27 8.45 10.97
C THR A 57 3.95 9.22 11.07
N ILE A 58 3.85 10.39 10.43
CA ILE A 58 2.58 11.13 10.34
C ILE A 58 1.57 10.32 9.53
N LEU A 59 1.98 9.77 8.38
CA LEU A 59 1.11 8.94 7.55
C LEU A 59 0.63 7.69 8.30
N ASP A 60 1.52 7.00 9.02
CA ASP A 60 1.19 5.85 9.88
C ASP A 60 0.14 6.22 10.94
N LYS A 61 0.28 7.37 11.60
CA LYS A 61 -0.72 7.87 12.56
C LYS A 61 -2.08 8.09 11.91
N ILE A 62 -2.13 8.64 10.69
CA ILE A 62 -3.39 8.83 9.94
C ILE A 62 -4.04 7.49 9.63
N ILE A 63 -3.27 6.52 9.11
CA ILE A 63 -3.77 5.18 8.79
C ILE A 63 -4.28 4.47 10.05
N LYS A 64 -3.52 4.52 11.14
CA LYS A 64 -3.94 3.95 12.44
C LYS A 64 -5.23 4.59 12.96
N LYS A 65 -5.41 5.90 12.76
CA LYS A 65 -6.65 6.59 13.14
C LYS A 65 -7.84 6.10 12.30
N LEU A 66 -7.66 5.90 11.00
CA LEU A 66 -8.69 5.32 10.12
C LEU A 66 -9.03 3.88 10.52
N ILE A 67 -8.02 3.06 10.84
CA ILE A 67 -8.22 1.70 11.38
C ILE A 67 -9.02 1.77 12.68
N GLY A 68 -8.72 2.72 13.57
CA GLY A 68 -9.47 2.92 14.83
C GLY A 68 -10.96 3.23 14.62
N PHE A 69 -11.35 3.91 13.53
CA PHE A 69 -12.77 4.09 13.19
C PHE A 69 -13.42 2.78 12.73
N SER A 70 -12.71 1.96 11.98
CA SER A 70 -13.19 0.63 11.61
C SER A 70 -13.33 -0.28 12.83
N ASP A 71 -12.36 -0.22 13.76
CA ASP A 71 -12.42 -0.95 15.04
C ASP A 71 -13.64 -0.54 15.87
N ALA A 72 -13.96 0.75 15.95
CA ALA A 72 -15.16 1.22 16.65
C ALA A 72 -16.45 0.70 15.99
N GLY A 73 -16.51 0.65 14.65
CA GLY A 73 -17.63 0.06 13.92
C GLY A 73 -17.76 -1.45 14.14
N SER A 74 -16.63 -2.16 14.20
CA SER A 74 -16.63 -3.59 14.52
C SER A 74 -17.05 -3.86 15.96
N ASP A 75 -16.58 -3.06 16.91
CA ASP A 75 -17.02 -3.14 18.30
C ASP A 75 -18.54 -2.92 18.39
N PHE A 76 -19.09 -1.93 17.68
CA PHE A 76 -20.54 -1.69 17.66
C PHE A 76 -21.33 -2.90 17.15
N LEU A 77 -20.88 -3.50 16.05
CA LEU A 77 -21.59 -4.62 15.42
C LEU A 77 -21.42 -5.94 16.17
N PHE A 78 -20.22 -6.20 16.70
CA PHE A 78 -19.80 -7.56 17.04
C PHE A 78 -19.35 -7.77 18.50
N LYS A 79 -19.21 -6.72 19.31
CA LYS A 79 -18.70 -6.85 20.70
C LYS A 79 -19.67 -7.58 21.64
N SER A 80 -20.97 -7.59 21.33
CA SER A 80 -22.02 -8.14 22.21
C SER A 80 -22.47 -9.56 21.86
N PHE A 81 -21.79 -10.28 20.96
CA PHE A 81 -22.07 -11.71 20.72
C PHE A 81 -21.48 -12.53 21.88
N VAL A 82 -22.30 -12.98 22.84
CA VAL A 82 -21.86 -13.43 24.17
C VAL A 82 -22.58 -14.75 24.57
N PRO A 83 -21.89 -15.72 25.24
CA PRO A 83 -21.77 -15.77 26.72
C PRO A 83 -20.31 -15.99 27.21
N ASP A 84 -19.59 -15.19 28.01
CA ASP A 84 -19.81 -13.98 28.83
C ASP A 84 -18.66 -12.96 28.62
N VAL A 85 -18.98 -11.96 27.79
CA VAL A 85 -18.35 -10.64 27.61
C VAL A 85 -16.99 -10.59 26.91
N GLY A 86 -17.03 -10.80 25.59
CA GLY A 86 -15.94 -10.51 24.66
C GLY A 86 -16.15 -11.24 23.34
N TYR A 87 -15.31 -10.93 22.34
CA TYR A 87 -15.26 -11.73 21.13
C TYR A 87 -14.87 -13.18 21.47
N HIS A 88 -15.45 -14.15 20.75
CA HIS A 88 -15.04 -15.55 20.88
C HIS A 88 -13.54 -15.69 20.58
N VAL A 89 -12.73 -16.15 21.54
CA VAL A 89 -11.25 -16.05 21.55
C VAL A 89 -10.59 -16.59 20.27
N ALA A 90 -11.18 -17.62 19.66
CA ALA A 90 -10.72 -18.24 18.43
C ALA A 90 -10.93 -17.40 17.15
N MET A 91 -11.83 -16.40 17.16
CA MET A 91 -12.29 -15.65 15.98
C MET A 91 -12.02 -14.14 16.06
N VAL A 92 -11.50 -13.63 17.19
CA VAL A 92 -11.38 -12.20 17.48
C VAL A 92 -10.56 -11.43 16.44
N ASN A 93 -9.39 -11.97 16.07
CA ASN A 93 -8.41 -11.18 15.32
C ASN A 93 -8.70 -11.15 13.81
N PHE A 94 -9.08 -12.27 13.21
CA PHE A 94 -9.30 -12.29 11.76
C PHE A 94 -10.70 -11.82 11.40
N ALA A 95 -11.74 -12.47 11.94
CA ALA A 95 -13.11 -12.22 11.53
C ALA A 95 -13.62 -10.83 11.94
N PHE A 96 -13.23 -10.35 13.12
CA PHE A 96 -13.78 -9.11 13.69
C PHE A 96 -12.79 -7.95 13.77
N ARG A 97 -11.52 -8.12 13.41
CA ARG A 97 -10.57 -6.99 13.29
C ARG A 97 -10.08 -6.83 11.86
N ALA A 98 -9.62 -7.89 11.22
CA ALA A 98 -9.10 -7.79 9.85
C ALA A 98 -10.20 -7.58 8.79
N LEU A 99 -11.29 -8.35 8.82
CA LEU A 99 -12.33 -8.27 7.78
C LEU A 99 -13.11 -6.92 7.78
N PRO A 100 -13.53 -6.37 8.94
CA PRO A 100 -14.26 -5.10 8.95
C PRO A 100 -13.43 -3.92 8.41
N VAL A 101 -12.10 -3.95 8.58
CA VAL A 101 -11.18 -2.97 8.00
C VAL A 101 -11.28 -2.96 6.48
N ILE A 102 -11.34 -4.13 5.84
CA ILE A 102 -11.51 -4.23 4.38
C ILE A 102 -12.82 -3.58 3.93
N ILE A 103 -13.92 -3.86 4.63
CA ILE A 103 -15.25 -3.31 4.30
C ILE A 103 -15.26 -1.79 4.46
N PHE A 104 -14.69 -1.28 5.56
CA PHE A 104 -14.58 0.15 5.83
C PHE A 104 -13.73 0.87 4.77
N PHE A 105 -12.55 0.35 4.44
CA PHE A 105 -11.71 0.98 3.40
C PHE A 105 -12.35 0.86 2.01
N SER A 106 -13.07 -0.22 1.71
CA SER A 106 -13.81 -0.34 0.45
C SER A 106 -14.89 0.72 0.30
N SER A 107 -15.67 0.99 1.36
CA SER A 107 -16.70 2.04 1.33
C SER A 107 -16.09 3.44 1.30
N LEU A 108 -14.99 3.67 2.03
CA LEU A 108 -14.25 4.93 1.99
C LEU A 108 -13.67 5.22 0.59
N ILE A 109 -13.08 4.21 -0.04
CA ILE A 109 -12.58 4.33 -1.42
C ILE A 109 -13.74 4.60 -2.38
N ALA A 110 -14.86 3.87 -2.28
CA ALA A 110 -16.04 4.12 -3.10
C ALA A 110 -16.57 5.56 -2.96
N LEU A 111 -16.61 6.08 -1.73
CA LEU A 111 -17.01 7.46 -1.45
C LEU A 111 -16.04 8.47 -2.09
N THR A 112 -14.74 8.27 -1.94
CA THR A 112 -13.73 9.16 -2.55
C THR A 112 -13.70 9.09 -4.08
N TYR A 113 -14.07 7.95 -4.66
CA TYR A 113 -14.36 7.82 -6.10
C TYR A 113 -15.62 8.61 -6.49
N HIS A 114 -16.70 8.51 -5.72
CA HIS A 114 -17.92 9.28 -6.00
C HIS A 114 -17.65 10.79 -5.99
N PHE A 115 -16.82 11.27 -5.06
CA PHE A 115 -16.41 12.69 -4.98
C PHE A 115 -15.33 13.11 -5.99
N GLY A 116 -14.82 12.22 -6.83
CA GLY A 116 -13.82 12.57 -7.84
C GLY A 116 -12.37 12.68 -7.32
N ILE A 117 -12.12 12.41 -6.03
CA ILE A 117 -10.79 12.59 -5.40
C ILE A 117 -9.79 11.59 -5.97
N ILE A 118 -10.18 10.31 -6.10
CA ILE A 118 -9.29 9.28 -6.65
C ILE A 118 -9.00 9.56 -8.12
N GLN A 119 -9.99 10.00 -8.89
CA GLN A 119 -9.84 10.38 -10.29
C GLN A 119 -8.85 11.55 -10.44
N PHE A 120 -8.94 12.55 -9.55
CA PHE A 120 -7.99 13.66 -9.52
C PHE A 120 -6.56 13.16 -9.28
N ILE A 121 -6.34 12.32 -8.25
CA ILE A 121 -5.03 11.78 -7.91
C ILE A 121 -4.46 10.95 -9.08
N ILE A 122 -5.24 10.02 -9.63
CA ILE A 122 -4.80 9.14 -10.74
C ILE A 122 -4.45 9.97 -11.97
N LYS A 123 -5.21 11.03 -12.28
CA LYS A 123 -4.92 11.90 -13.43
C LYS A 123 -3.56 12.59 -13.31
N TRP A 124 -3.19 13.02 -12.11
CA TRP A 124 -1.87 13.62 -11.87
C TRP A 124 -0.74 12.59 -11.95
N ILE A 125 -0.93 11.40 -11.38
CA ILE A 125 0.05 10.32 -11.48
C ILE A 125 0.27 9.92 -12.95
N ALA A 126 -0.82 9.71 -13.70
CA ALA A 126 -0.74 9.34 -15.11
C ALA A 126 0.01 10.40 -15.94
N ARG A 127 -0.25 11.69 -15.71
CA ARG A 127 0.50 12.78 -16.36
C ARG A 127 1.99 12.78 -16.03
N GLY A 128 2.37 12.33 -14.83
CA GLY A 128 3.78 12.22 -14.44
C GLY A 128 4.49 11.01 -15.05
N MET A 129 3.75 9.98 -15.47
CA MET A 129 4.31 8.72 -16.00
C MET A 129 4.26 8.60 -17.53
N GLN A 130 3.49 9.46 -18.20
CA GLN A 130 3.44 9.57 -19.67
C GLN A 130 4.73 10.18 -20.22
#